data_AF-A0AB33BRV3-F1
#
_entry.id   AF-A0AB33BRV3-F1
#
_cell.length_a   1.000
_cell.length_b   1.000
_cell.length_c   1.000
_cell.angle_alpha   90.00
_cell.angle_beta   90.00
_cell.angle_gamma   90.00
#
_symmetry.space_group_name_H-M   'P 1'
#
loop_
_entity.id
_entity.type
_entity.pdbx_description
1 polymer ?
#
loop_
_entity_poly.entity_id
_entity_poly.type
_entity_poly.pdbx_seq_one_letter_code
_entity_poly.pdbx_strand_id
1 'polypeptide(L)' 'MLGWKGVKYTEYKIDGDESARQAMAERSNGKRSVPQIFINNEHIGGCDDLYALDDQKKLDNLLAKCGTI' A
#
# COMPACT_ATOMS: atom_id res chain seq x y z
N MET A 1 2.77 11.21 -4.03
CA MET A 1 3.24 10.27 -5.06
C MET A 1 2.09 9.57 -5.79
N LEU A 2 1.26 8.75 -5.14
CA LEU A 2 0.12 8.06 -5.79
C LEU A 2 -0.91 9.00 -6.42
N GLY A 3 -1.27 10.10 -5.74
CA GLY A 3 -2.18 11.11 -6.30
C GLY A 3 -1.65 11.83 -7.56
N TRP A 4 -0.32 11.95 -7.70
CA TRP A 4 0.29 12.55 -8.89
C TRP A 4 0.34 11.57 -10.07
N LYS A 5 0.40 10.26 -9.81
CA LYS A 5 0.28 9.22 -10.84
C LYS A 5 -1.17 8.99 -11.28
N GLY A 6 -2.15 9.72 -10.72
CA GLY A 6 -3.58 9.56 -11.05
C GLY A 6 -4.18 8.24 -10.57
N VAL A 7 -3.50 7.53 -9.66
CA VAL A 7 -3.95 6.24 -9.14
C VAL A 7 -5.02 6.47 -8.09
N LYS A 8 -6.16 5.81 -8.24
CA LYS A 8 -7.17 5.76 -7.17
C LYS A 8 -6.67 4.81 -6.08
N TYR A 9 -6.61 5.29 -4.86
CA TYR A 9 -6.28 4.50 -3.68
C TYR A 9 -7.25 4.82 -2.55
N THR A 10 -7.46 3.84 -1.67
CA THR A 10 -8.24 4.02 -0.45
C THR A 10 -7.27 4.18 0.71
N GLU A 11 -7.33 5.33 1.38
CA GLU A 11 -6.60 5.55 2.62
C GLU A 11 -7.48 5.13 3.80
N TYR A 12 -6.98 4.19 4.61
CA TYR A 12 -7.60 3.83 5.88
C TYR A 12 -6.81 4.50 7.00
N LYS A 13 -7.41 5.51 7.63
CA LYS A 13 -6.83 6.14 8.82
C LYS A 13 -7.04 5.24 10.02
N ILE A 14 -5.93 4.76 10.58
CA ILE A 14 -5.90 3.87 11.75
C ILE A 14 -5.27 4.56 12.98
N ASP A 15 -5.05 5.87 12.90
CA ASP A 15 -4.50 6.66 14.00
C ASP A 15 -5.50 6.72 15.15
N GLY A 16 -5.08 6.21 16.32
CA GLY A 16 -5.91 6.15 17.53
C GLY A 16 -6.90 4.99 17.55
N ASP A 17 -7.03 4.21 16.48
CA ASP A 17 -7.86 3.00 16.42
C ASP A 17 -6.99 1.75 16.57
N GLU A 18 -6.95 1.21 17.79
CA GLU A 18 -6.15 0.03 18.10
C GLU A 18 -6.66 -1.23 17.39
N SER A 19 -7.98 -1.36 17.20
CA SER A 19 -8.58 -2.49 16.49
C SER A 19 -8.20 -2.48 15.01
N ALA A 20 -8.27 -1.30 14.38
CA ALA A 20 -7.84 -1.14 12.99
C ALA A 20 -6.33 -1.34 12.83
N ARG A 21 -5.53 -0.89 13.82
CA ARG A 21 -4.08 -1.14 13.86
C ARG A 21 -3.76 -2.63 13.98
N GLN A 22 -4.54 -3.39 14.76
CA GLN A 22 -4.37 -4.83 14.91
C GLN A 22 -4.73 -5.57 13.61
N ALA A 23 -5.86 -5.23 12.98
CA ALA A 23 -6.24 -5.79 11.68
C ALA A 23 -5.23 -5.47 10.57
N MET A 24 -4.65 -4.26 10.58
CA MET A 24 -3.57 -3.87 9.68
C MET A 24 -2.30 -4.70 9.95
N ALA A 25 -1.93 -4.90 11.21
CA ALA A 25 -0.75 -5.68 11.58
C ALA A 25 -0.88 -7.14 11.17
N GLU A 26 -2.05 -7.75 11.36
CA GLU A 26 -2.34 -9.12 10.88
C GLU A 26 -2.15 -9.25 9.37
N ARG A 27 -2.56 -8.24 8.60
CA ARG A 27 -2.38 -8.21 7.14
C ARG A 27 -0.96 -7.88 6.71
N SER A 28 -0.17 -7.21 7.55
CA SER A 28 1.18 -6.72 7.24
C SER A 28 2.30 -7.62 7.81
N ASN A 29 2.03 -8.92 8.02
CA ASN A 29 2.96 -9.87 8.67
C ASN A 29 3.45 -9.39 10.05
N GLY A 30 2.57 -8.77 10.83
CA GLY A 30 2.85 -8.25 12.18
C GLY A 30 3.51 -6.87 12.22
N LYS A 31 3.74 -6.21 11.07
CA LYS A 31 4.26 -4.83 11.07
C LYS A 31 3.23 -3.85 11.64
N ARG A 32 3.66 -3.02 12.61
CA ARG A 32 2.81 -1.98 13.23
C ARG A 32 3.15 -0.56 12.78
N SER A 33 4.26 -0.37 12.07
CA SER A 33 4.71 0.90 11.52
C SER A 33 3.78 1.37 10.41
N VAL A 34 3.37 2.64 10.41
CA VAL A 34 2.60 3.25 9.32
C VAL A 34 3.51 4.14 8.47
N PRO A 35 3.25 4.31 7.16
CA PRO A 35 2.19 3.69 6.37
C PRO A 35 2.47 2.20 6.04
N GLN A 36 1.41 1.40 5.87
CA GLN A 36 1.47 0.07 5.25
C GLN A 36 0.65 0.09 3.96
N ILE A 37 1.30 -0.20 2.84
CA ILE A 37 0.75 -0.11 1.49
C ILE A 37 0.43 -1.51 0.99
N PHE A 38 -0.74 -1.64 0.39
CA PHE A 38 -1.22 -2.86 -0.22
C PHE A 38 -1.67 -2.56 -1.65
N ILE A 39 -1.27 -3.40 -2.61
CA ILE A 39 -1.68 -3.29 -4.01
C ILE A 39 -2.21 -4.67 -4.42
N ASN A 40 -3.42 -4.75 -4.98
CA ASN A 40 -4.04 -6.03 -5.38
C ASN A 40 -4.05 -7.10 -4.27
N ASN A 41 -4.35 -6.72 -3.03
CA ASN A 41 -4.30 -7.62 -1.86
C ASN A 41 -2.88 -8.13 -1.49
N GLU A 42 -1.84 -7.68 -2.17
CA GLU A 42 -0.44 -7.98 -1.87
C GLU A 42 0.14 -6.91 -0.94
N HIS A 43 0.83 -7.35 0.11
CA HIS A 43 1.52 -6.46 1.05
C HIS A 43 2.82 -5.96 0.42
N ILE A 44 2.87 -4.65 0.15
CA ILE A 44 4.06 -4.02 -0.43
C ILE A 44 5.05 -3.61 0.67
N GLY A 45 4.53 -3.10 1.78
CA GLY A 45 5.34 -2.58 2.88
C GLY A 45 5.15 -1.09 3.09
N GLY A 46 6.23 -0.37 3.36
CA GLY A 46 6.22 1.06 3.66
C GLY A 46 6.35 1.96 2.43
N CYS A 47 6.54 3.25 2.69
CA CYS A 47 6.80 4.25 1.65
C CYS A 47 8.05 3.89 0.83
N ASP A 48 9.13 3.46 1.50
CA ASP A 48 10.40 3.11 0.85
C ASP A 48 10.25 1.91 -0.09
N ASP A 49 9.50 0.88 0.33
CA ASP A 49 9.21 -0.30 -0.50
C ASP A 49 8.42 0.10 -1.78
N LEU A 50 7.49 1.05 -1.65
CA LEU A 50 6.77 1.62 -2.79
C LEU A 50 7.72 2.36 -3.75
N TYR A 51 8.62 3.19 -3.23
CA TYR A 51 9.63 3.88 -4.04
C TYR A 51 10.56 2.91 -4.74
N ALA A 52 11.02 1.86 -4.04
CA ALA A 52 11.87 0.83 -4.61
C ALA A 52 11.19 0.07 -5.76
N LEU A 53 9.87 -0.13 -5.69
CA LEU A 53 9.10 -0.72 -6.79
C LEU A 53 8.93 0.22 -7.99
N ASP A 54 8.79 1.52 -7.74
CA ASP A 54 8.70 2.54 -8.79
C ASP A 54 10.02 2.67 -9.54
N ASP A 55 11.14 2.70 -8.80
CA ASP A 55 12.49 2.73 -9.36
C ASP A 55 12.77 1.50 -10.23
N GLN A 56 12.28 0.33 -9.81
CA GLN A 56 12.33 -0.91 -10.59
C GLN A 56 11.36 -0.95 -11.79
N LYS A 57 10.55 0.09 -12.03
CA LYS A 57 9.45 0.11 -13.03
C LYS A 57 8.45 -1.04 -12.88
N LYS A 58 8.35 -1.62 -11.69
CA LYS A 58 7.41 -2.70 -11.35
C LYS A 58 6.10 -2.13 -10.82
N LEU A 59 6.13 -0.94 -10.23
CA LEU A 59 4.94 -0.30 -9.68
C LEU A 59 3.86 -0.09 -10.75
N ASP A 60 4.21 0.45 -11.91
CA ASP A 60 3.25 0.69 -13.00
C ASP A 60 2.62 -0.63 -13.49
N ASN A 61 3.37 -1.74 -13.54
CA ASN A 61 2.84 -3.06 -13.87
C ASN A 61 1.86 -3.60 -12.83
N LEU A 62 2.16 -3.40 -11.54
CA LEU A 62 1.27 -3.80 -10.43
C LEU A 62 -0.02 -2.98 -10.44
N LEU A 63 0.08 -1.68 -10.74
CA LEU A 63 -1.07 -0.79 -10.86
C LEU A 63 -1.92 -1.11 -12.10
N ALA A 64 -1.28 -1.42 -13.24
CA ALA A 64 -1.96 -1.81 -14.47
C ALA A 64 -2.73 -3.13 -14.32
N LYS A 65 -2.25 -4.07 -13.50
CA LYS A 65 -2.99 -5.31 -13.16
C LYS A 65 -4.33 -5.05 -12.47
N CYS A 66 -4.53 -3.89 -11.85
CA CYS A 66 -5.79 -3.51 -11.21
C CYS A 66 -6.80 -2.85 -12.18
N GLY A 67 -6.40 -2.63 -13.44
CA GLY A 67 -7.22 -1.93 -14.45
C GLY A 67 -7.42 -2.78 -15.70
N THR A 68 -8.33 -3.75 -15.64
CA THR A 68 -9.09 -4.10 -16.85
C THR A 68 -10.10 -2.97 -17.05
N ILE A 69 -9.77 -2.08 -17.98
CA ILE A 69 -10.61 -1.14 -18.76
C ILE A 69 -12.00 -0.81 -18.22
#